data_AF-A0A2K3JQN1-F1
#
_entry.id   AF-A0A2K3JQN1-F1
#
_cell.length_a   1.000
_cell.length_b   1.000
_cell.length_c   1.000
_cell.angle_alpha   90.00
_cell.angle_beta   90.00
_cell.angle_gamma   90.00
#
_symmetry.space_group_name_H-M   'P 1'
#
loop_
_entity.id
_entity.type
_entity.pdbx_description
1 polymer ?
#
loop_
_entity_poly.entity_id
_entity_poly.type
_entity_poly.pdbx_seq_one_letter_code
_entity_poly.pdbx_strand_id
1 'polypeptide(L)'
;ERDAALAKLKEVSSQLSSSQAAFTEYQKQYALQLEVQESLKSAQAKLEEVTKERDASLARVKELEGQIRELELKLEERSKQVVPEVVDEEEKNADPAGVYAAFSRARLVQAIMELNDSMIDAASSQFINVVEQLKILNAGKDLTLEGMDEDKA
;
A
#
# COMPACT_ATOMS: atom_id res chain seq x y z
N GLU A 1 40.91 -51.61 72.91
CA GLU A 1 41.46 -51.09 71.63
C GLU A 1 40.60 -51.45 70.41
N ARG A 2 40.19 -52.72 70.21
CA ARG A 2 39.35 -53.16 69.08
C ARG A 2 38.06 -52.35 68.90
N ASP A 3 37.30 -52.14 69.97
CA ASP A 3 36.00 -51.46 69.86
C ASP A 3 36.16 -49.96 69.51
N ALA A 4 37.26 -49.33 69.97
CA ALA A 4 37.62 -47.97 69.56
C ALA A 4 38.01 -47.88 68.08
N ALA A 5 38.68 -48.91 67.55
CA ALA A 5 38.99 -49.00 66.12
C ALA A 5 37.71 -49.18 65.27
N LEU A 6 36.76 -50.00 65.73
CA LEU A 6 35.47 -50.19 65.06
C LEU A 6 34.61 -48.90 65.05
N ALA A 7 34.63 -48.13 66.13
CA ALA A 7 33.95 -46.84 66.20
C ALA A 7 34.52 -45.85 65.17
N LYS A 8 35.86 -45.72 65.11
CA LYS A 8 36.55 -44.89 64.10
C LYS A 8 36.26 -45.33 62.67
N LEU A 9 36.22 -46.63 62.41
CA LEU A 9 35.90 -47.16 61.09
C LEU A 9 34.49 -46.75 60.62
N LYS A 10 33.50 -46.82 61.52
CA LYS A 10 32.12 -46.37 61.22
C LYS A 10 32.06 -44.87 60.96
N GLU A 11 32.76 -44.07 61.75
CA GLU A 11 32.82 -42.62 61.57
C GLU A 11 33.43 -42.25 60.21
N VAL A 12 34.59 -42.83 59.86
CA VAL A 12 35.24 -42.60 58.57
C VAL A 12 34.35 -43.06 57.41
N SER A 13 33.67 -44.19 57.54
CA SER A 13 32.73 -44.68 56.51
C SER A 13 31.56 -43.70 56.30
N SER A 14 31.02 -43.13 57.38
CA SER A 14 29.97 -42.11 57.31
C SER A 14 30.48 -40.82 56.66
N GLN A 15 31.69 -40.37 57.00
CA GLN A 15 32.30 -39.18 56.40
C GLN A 15 32.57 -39.39 54.90
N LEU A 16 33.06 -40.56 54.51
CA LEU A 16 33.29 -40.90 53.10
C LEU A 16 31.99 -40.89 52.30
N SER A 17 30.92 -41.48 52.85
CA SER A 17 29.60 -41.47 52.20
C SER A 17 29.04 -40.05 52.05
N SER A 18 29.21 -39.21 53.07
CA SER A 18 28.79 -37.80 53.03
C SER A 18 29.61 -37.01 51.99
N SER A 19 30.93 -37.21 51.95
CA SER A 19 31.82 -36.55 50.99
C SER A 19 31.49 -36.96 49.54
N GLN A 20 31.18 -38.23 49.29
CA GLN A 20 30.72 -38.68 47.97
C GLN A 20 29.42 -38.00 47.55
N ALA A 21 28.43 -37.89 48.45
CA ALA A 21 27.18 -37.21 48.16
C ALA A 21 27.38 -35.71 47.88
N ALA A 22 28.27 -35.04 48.62
CA ALA A 22 28.60 -33.64 48.35
C ALA A 22 29.30 -33.46 46.99
N PHE A 23 30.17 -34.40 46.60
CA PHE A 23 30.85 -34.36 45.31
C PHE A 23 29.90 -34.55 44.13
N THR A 24 28.94 -35.48 44.23
CA THR A 24 27.93 -35.68 43.18
C THR A 24 27.01 -34.45 43.05
N GLU A 25 26.63 -33.83 44.17
CA GLU A 25 25.86 -32.58 44.16
C GLU A 25 26.66 -31.44 43.48
N TYR A 26 27.95 -31.30 43.80
CA TYR A 26 28.83 -30.31 43.16
C TYR A 26 28.95 -30.52 41.65
N GLN A 27 29.13 -31.76 41.19
CA GLN A 27 29.16 -32.08 39.76
C GLN A 27 27.88 -31.65 39.04
N LYS A 28 26.72 -31.91 39.66
CA LYS A 28 25.41 -31.49 39.12
C LYS A 28 25.29 -29.96 39.05
N GLN A 29 25.74 -29.25 40.08
CA GLN A 29 25.74 -27.77 40.09
C GLN A 29 26.66 -27.20 39.00
N TYR A 30 27.84 -27.80 38.81
CA TYR A 30 28.76 -27.37 37.75
C TYR A 30 28.18 -27.58 36.35
N ALA A 31 27.48 -28.70 36.12
CA ALA A 31 26.78 -28.95 34.86
C ALA A 31 25.69 -27.89 34.58
N LEU A 32 24.87 -27.56 35.59
CA LEU A 32 23.88 -26.49 35.49
C LEU A 32 24.52 -25.12 35.21
N GLN A 33 25.68 -24.85 35.80
CA GLN A 33 26.38 -23.59 35.58
C GLN A 33 26.86 -23.43 34.13
N LEU A 34 27.35 -24.52 33.51
CA LEU A 34 27.71 -24.52 32.08
C LEU A 34 26.50 -24.25 31.19
N GLU A 35 25.37 -24.91 31.46
CA GLU A 35 24.12 -24.74 30.68
C GLU A 35 23.57 -23.31 30.77
N VAL A 36 23.58 -22.71 31.96
CA VAL A 36 23.19 -21.32 32.16
C VAL A 36 24.14 -20.37 31.41
N GLN A 37 25.44 -20.65 31.42
CA GLN A 37 26.42 -19.83 30.71
C GLN A 37 26.22 -19.88 29.19
N GLU A 38 25.91 -21.04 28.62
CA GLU A 38 25.59 -21.18 27.20
C GLU A 38 24.29 -20.45 26.85
N SER A 39 23.25 -20.62 27.66
CA SER A 39 21.97 -19.94 27.50
C SER A 39 22.12 -18.41 27.54
N LEU A 40 22.96 -17.90 28.44
CA LEU A 40 23.24 -16.49 28.59
C LEU A 40 23.98 -15.93 27.36
N LYS A 41 24.97 -16.65 26.83
CA LYS A 41 25.63 -16.26 25.57
C LYS A 41 24.66 -16.23 24.40
N SER A 42 23.77 -17.21 24.30
CA SER A 42 22.73 -17.25 23.25
C SER A 42 21.77 -16.06 23.37
N ALA A 43 21.32 -15.75 24.59
CA ALA A 43 20.46 -14.61 24.85
C ALA A 43 21.13 -13.26 24.52
N GLN A 44 22.42 -13.12 24.84
CA GLN A 44 23.20 -11.94 24.49
C GLN A 44 23.29 -11.74 22.96
N ALA A 45 23.59 -12.81 22.21
CA ALA A 45 23.65 -12.73 20.75
C ALA A 45 22.30 -12.31 20.13
N LYS A 46 21.18 -12.89 20.62
CA LYS A 46 19.83 -12.51 20.18
C LYS A 46 19.49 -11.07 20.52
N LEU A 47 19.92 -10.58 21.69
CA LEU A 47 19.70 -9.20 22.10
C LEU A 47 20.45 -8.22 21.19
N GLU A 48 21.68 -8.54 20.79
CA GLU A 48 22.44 -7.73 19.83
C GLU A 48 21.77 -7.70 18.45
N GLU A 49 21.27 -8.83 17.97
CA GLU A 49 20.54 -8.94 16.70
C GLU A 49 19.28 -8.08 16.71
N VAL A 50 18.39 -8.29 17.70
CA VAL A 50 17.15 -7.50 17.84
C VAL A 50 17.43 -6.01 18.01
N THR A 51 18.53 -5.66 18.67
CA THR A 51 18.95 -4.25 18.82
C THR A 51 19.29 -3.63 17.46
N LYS A 52 20.03 -4.34 16.60
CA LYS A 52 20.36 -3.87 15.25
C LYS A 52 19.11 -3.73 14.37
N GLU A 53 18.20 -4.71 14.43
CA GLU A 53 16.95 -4.69 13.69
C GLU A 53 16.04 -3.51 14.10
N ARG A 54 15.94 -3.26 15.41
CA ARG A 54 15.21 -2.11 15.95
C ARG A 54 15.80 -0.79 15.41
N ASP A 55 17.11 -0.65 15.44
CA ASP A 55 17.76 0.60 15.01
C ASP A 55 17.60 0.84 13.50
N ALA A 56 17.69 -0.22 12.69
CA ALA A 56 17.39 -0.16 11.26
C ALA A 56 15.93 0.23 11.00
N SER A 57 14.99 -0.35 11.75
CA SER A 57 13.56 -0.02 11.65
C SER A 57 13.28 1.43 12.04
N LEU A 58 13.91 1.94 13.11
CA LEU A 58 13.80 3.34 13.53
C LEU A 58 14.34 4.31 12.48
N ALA A 59 15.44 3.96 11.80
CA ALA A 59 15.96 4.76 10.70
C ALA A 59 14.96 4.82 9.53
N ARG A 60 14.35 3.69 9.17
CA ARG A 60 13.33 3.60 8.11
C ARG A 60 12.09 4.44 8.43
N VAL A 61 11.62 4.41 9.67
CA VAL A 61 10.47 5.21 10.12
C VAL A 61 10.75 6.71 9.94
N LYS A 62 11.93 7.18 10.36
CA LYS A 62 12.31 8.60 10.20
C LYS A 62 12.39 9.03 8.74
N GLU A 63 12.90 8.17 7.86
CA GLU A 63 12.94 8.41 6.42
C GLU A 63 11.52 8.57 5.86
N LEU A 64 10.62 7.63 6.19
CA LEU A 64 9.23 7.64 5.74
C LEU A 64 8.45 8.86 6.28
N GLU A 65 8.65 9.23 7.54
CA GLU A 65 8.08 10.45 8.12
C GLU A 65 8.52 11.71 7.36
N GLY A 66 9.78 11.76 6.93
CA GLY A 66 10.30 12.83 6.08
C GLY A 66 9.60 12.89 4.71
N GLN A 67 9.45 11.75 4.06
CA GLN A 67 8.77 11.64 2.76
C GLN A 67 7.28 12.03 2.85
N ILE A 68 6.59 11.63 3.92
CA ILE A 68 5.19 12.00 4.15
C ILE A 68 5.07 13.53 4.24
N ARG A 69 5.91 14.18 5.06
CA ARG A 69 5.89 15.65 5.18
C ARG A 69 6.15 16.36 3.85
N GLU A 70 7.09 15.85 3.05
CA GLU A 70 7.37 16.40 1.73
C GLU A 70 6.15 16.28 0.79
N LEU A 71 5.48 15.12 0.79
CA LEU A 71 4.28 14.89 -0.01
C LEU A 71 3.11 15.76 0.46
N GLU A 72 2.93 15.94 1.77
CA GLU A 72 1.93 16.84 2.34
C GLU A 72 2.14 18.28 1.87
N LEU A 73 3.39 18.78 1.90
CA LEU A 73 3.72 20.12 1.41
C LEU A 73 3.44 20.26 -0.10
N LYS A 74 3.81 19.25 -0.90
CA LYS A 74 3.52 19.24 -2.35
C LYS A 74 2.02 19.23 -2.65
N LEU A 75 1.24 18.51 -1.87
CA LEU A 75 -0.23 18.51 -2.01
C LEU A 75 -0.82 19.88 -1.67
N GLU A 76 -0.33 20.52 -0.61
CA GLU A 76 -0.75 21.85 -0.19
C GLU A 76 -0.34 22.95 -1.19
N GLU A 77 0.80 22.82 -1.86
CA GLU A 77 1.17 23.73 -2.95
C GLU A 77 0.28 23.53 -4.18
N ARG A 78 -0.03 22.28 -4.53
CA ARG A 78 -0.92 21.99 -5.67
C ARG A 78 -2.36 22.40 -5.41
N SER A 79 -2.86 22.25 -4.19
CA SER A 79 -4.21 22.69 -3.82
C SER A 79 -4.38 24.21 -3.98
N LYS A 80 -3.33 24.99 -3.71
CA LYS A 80 -3.31 26.44 -3.94
C LYS A 80 -3.25 26.84 -5.42
N GLN A 81 -2.70 25.98 -6.28
CA GLN A 81 -2.66 26.20 -7.73
C GLN A 81 -4.00 25.88 -8.41
N VAL A 82 -4.74 24.92 -7.88
CA VAL A 82 -6.13 24.68 -8.28
C VAL A 82 -6.97 25.77 -7.63
N VAL A 83 -7.18 26.90 -8.31
CA VAL A 83 -8.05 27.96 -7.80
C VAL A 83 -9.48 27.42 -7.80
N PRO A 84 -10.07 27.09 -6.62
CA PRO A 84 -11.40 26.48 -6.56
C PRO A 84 -12.45 27.42 -7.14
N GLU A 85 -12.26 28.73 -6.94
CA GLU A 85 -13.18 29.78 -7.35
C GLU A 85 -13.34 29.91 -8.88
N VAL A 86 -12.32 29.55 -9.68
CA VAL A 86 -12.42 29.58 -11.15
C VAL A 86 -13.12 28.32 -11.68
N VAL A 87 -12.81 27.16 -11.09
CA VAL A 87 -13.43 25.87 -11.45
C VAL A 87 -14.91 25.86 -11.06
N ASP A 88 -15.25 26.38 -9.88
CA ASP A 88 -16.63 26.41 -9.38
C ASP A 88 -17.56 27.31 -10.22
N GLU A 89 -17.06 28.43 -10.77
CA GLU A 89 -17.88 29.30 -11.63
C GLU A 89 -18.05 28.74 -13.05
N GLU A 90 -17.00 28.13 -13.61
CA GLU A 90 -17.10 27.43 -14.90
C GLU A 90 -17.98 26.19 -14.79
N GLU A 91 -17.90 25.44 -13.69
CA GLU A 91 -18.77 24.29 -13.40
C GLU A 91 -20.22 24.71 -13.21
N LYS A 92 -20.51 25.80 -12.47
CA LYS A 92 -21.87 26.33 -12.36
C LYS A 92 -22.48 26.73 -13.71
N ASN A 93 -21.67 27.23 -14.64
CA ASN A 93 -22.12 27.57 -15.99
C ASN A 93 -22.35 26.32 -16.86
N ALA A 94 -21.45 25.35 -16.79
CA ALA A 94 -21.52 24.11 -17.59
C ALA A 94 -22.57 23.11 -17.05
N ASP A 95 -22.80 23.12 -15.74
CA ASP A 95 -23.73 22.25 -15.02
C ASP A 95 -24.54 23.02 -13.96
N PRO A 96 -25.48 23.89 -14.37
CA PRO A 96 -26.29 24.67 -13.43
C PRO A 96 -27.13 23.81 -12.46
N ALA A 97 -27.42 22.57 -12.85
CA ALA A 97 -28.19 21.62 -12.05
C ALA A 97 -27.31 20.75 -11.13
N GLY A 98 -25.98 20.81 -11.26
CA GLY A 98 -25.02 20.03 -10.48
C GLY A 98 -25.12 18.51 -10.71
N VAL A 99 -25.62 18.07 -11.86
CA VAL A 99 -25.84 16.65 -12.17
C VAL A 99 -24.51 15.91 -12.35
N TYR A 100 -23.53 16.56 -12.96
CA TYR A 100 -22.20 16.02 -13.27
C TYR A 100 -21.21 16.15 -12.11
N ALA A 101 -21.45 17.06 -11.16
CA ALA A 101 -20.64 17.21 -9.95
C ALA A 101 -20.53 15.90 -9.13
N ALA A 102 -21.60 15.09 -9.15
CA ALA A 102 -21.65 13.79 -8.47
C ALA A 102 -21.05 12.63 -9.29
N PHE A 103 -20.65 12.86 -10.55
CA PHE A 103 -20.14 11.80 -11.40
C PHE A 103 -18.70 11.47 -11.05
N SER A 104 -18.38 10.16 -11.03
CA SER A 104 -16.99 9.76 -11.15
C SER A 104 -16.45 10.17 -12.52
N ARG A 105 -15.12 10.38 -12.62
CA ARG A 105 -14.48 10.70 -13.91
C ARG A 105 -14.85 9.70 -15.01
N ALA A 106 -14.94 8.41 -14.69
CA ALA A 106 -15.34 7.38 -15.64
C ALA A 106 -16.79 7.57 -16.11
N ARG A 107 -17.71 7.89 -15.19
CA ARG A 107 -19.12 8.15 -15.54
C ARG A 107 -19.28 9.41 -16.38
N LEU A 108 -18.53 10.47 -16.07
CA LEU A 108 -18.53 11.70 -16.86
C LEU A 108 -18.03 11.46 -18.29
N VAL A 109 -16.92 10.73 -18.45
CA VAL A 109 -16.42 10.34 -19.78
C VAL A 109 -17.46 9.52 -20.53
N GLN A 110 -18.11 8.55 -19.87
CA GLN A 110 -19.16 7.75 -20.50
C GLN A 110 -20.33 8.62 -20.99
N ALA A 111 -20.81 9.55 -20.16
CA ALA A 111 -21.92 10.44 -20.52
C ALA A 111 -21.58 11.34 -21.72
N ILE A 112 -20.34 11.82 -21.83
CA ILE A 112 -19.87 12.60 -22.99
C ILE A 112 -19.91 11.76 -24.26
N MET A 113 -19.46 10.50 -24.20
CA MET A 113 -19.46 9.60 -25.35
C MET A 113 -20.89 9.28 -25.79
N GLU A 114 -21.79 8.97 -24.84
CA GLU A 114 -23.21 8.72 -25.11
C GLU A 114 -23.89 9.93 -25.78
N LEU A 115 -23.60 11.15 -25.31
CA LEU A 115 -24.13 12.37 -25.92
C LEU A 115 -23.60 12.58 -27.35
N ASN A 116 -22.30 12.37 -27.55
CA ASN A 116 -21.67 12.52 -28.86
C ASN A 116 -22.26 11.57 -29.90
N ASP A 117 -22.45 10.30 -29.54
CA ASP A 117 -23.05 9.29 -30.42
C ASP A 117 -24.48 9.68 -30.79
N SER A 118 -25.27 10.11 -29.80
CA SER A 118 -26.64 10.57 -30.05
C SER A 118 -26.71 11.80 -30.97
N MET A 119 -25.77 12.74 -30.85
CA MET A 119 -25.71 13.92 -31.71
C MET A 119 -25.33 13.56 -33.14
N ILE A 120 -24.37 12.65 -33.33
CA ILE A 120 -23.96 12.16 -34.65
C ILE A 120 -25.11 11.44 -35.35
N ASP A 121 -25.85 10.59 -34.63
CA ASP A 121 -26.99 9.86 -35.19
C ASP A 121 -28.13 10.80 -35.60
N ALA A 122 -28.41 11.81 -34.78
CA ALA A 122 -29.42 12.82 -35.07
C ALA A 122 -29.04 13.66 -36.31
N ALA A 123 -27.79 14.14 -36.38
CA ALA A 123 -27.30 14.91 -37.51
C ALA A 123 -27.31 14.09 -38.81
N SER A 124 -26.89 12.83 -38.75
CA SER A 124 -26.89 11.92 -39.90
C SER A 124 -28.31 11.68 -40.41
N SER A 125 -29.27 11.45 -39.49
CA SER A 125 -30.67 11.26 -39.84
C SER A 125 -31.29 12.51 -40.47
N GLN A 126 -30.97 13.70 -39.93
CA GLN A 126 -31.42 14.97 -40.49
C GLN A 126 -30.85 15.18 -41.90
N PHE A 127 -29.56 14.92 -42.10
CA PHE A 127 -28.92 15.03 -43.40
C PHE A 127 -29.57 14.10 -44.44
N ILE A 128 -29.77 12.82 -44.10
CA ILE A 128 -30.43 11.85 -44.98
C ILE A 128 -31.83 12.33 -45.35
N ASN A 129 -32.60 12.79 -44.37
CA ASN A 129 -33.96 13.29 -44.59
C ASN A 129 -33.97 14.50 -45.55
N VAL A 130 -33.07 15.48 -45.36
CA VAL A 130 -32.93 16.63 -46.26
C VAL A 130 -32.54 16.19 -47.68
N VAL A 131 -31.60 15.24 -47.80
CA VAL A 131 -31.20 14.68 -49.10
C VAL A 131 -32.38 14.00 -49.80
N GLU A 132 -33.19 13.24 -49.07
CA GLU A 132 -34.39 12.59 -49.61
C GLU A 132 -35.43 13.63 -50.05
N GLN A 133 -35.69 14.66 -49.25
CA GLN A 133 -36.59 15.75 -49.62
C GLN A 133 -36.12 16.47 -50.89
N LEU A 134 -34.82 16.74 -51.03
CA LEU A 134 -34.24 17.35 -52.23
C LEU A 134 -34.37 16.44 -53.46
N LYS A 135 -34.17 15.12 -53.32
CA LYS A 135 -34.39 14.16 -54.41
C LYS A 135 -35.84 14.13 -54.87
N ILE A 136 -36.79 14.18 -53.93
CA ILE A 136 -38.22 14.21 -54.24
C ILE A 136 -38.59 15.51 -54.96
N LEU A 137 -38.14 16.66 -54.45
CA LEU A 137 -38.43 17.95 -55.05
C LEU A 137 -37.86 18.08 -56.47
N ASN A 138 -36.71 17.45 -56.72
CA ASN A 138 -36.02 17.45 -58.00
C ASN A 138 -36.33 16.20 -58.85
N ALA A 139 -37.40 15.46 -58.55
CA ALA A 139 -37.80 14.30 -59.34
C ALA A 139 -38.04 14.69 -60.81
N GLY A 140 -37.16 14.22 -61.70
CA GLY A 140 -37.17 14.53 -63.13
C GLY A 140 -36.12 15.54 -63.61
N LYS A 141 -35.24 16.03 -62.73
CA LYS A 141 -34.02 16.78 -63.09
C LYS A 141 -32.79 15.96 -62.72
N ASP A 142 -31.83 15.82 -63.64
CA ASP A 142 -30.51 15.30 -63.29
C ASP A 142 -29.81 16.31 -62.39
N LEU A 143 -29.57 15.94 -61.14
CA LEU A 143 -28.75 16.71 -60.20
C LEU A 143 -27.29 16.57 -60.65
N THR A 144 -26.74 17.63 -61.25
CA THR A 144 -25.33 17.67 -61.65
C THR A 144 -24.44 17.82 -60.43
N LEU A 145 -23.47 16.93 -60.25
CA LEU A 145 -22.44 17.00 -59.19
C LEU A 145 -21.27 17.94 -59.56
N GLU A 146 -21.39 18.69 -60.66
CA GLU A 146 -20.35 19.60 -61.15
C GLU A 146 -20.13 20.73 -60.12
N GLY A 147 -18.92 20.79 -59.54
CA GLY A 147 -18.53 21.76 -58.50
C GLY A 147 -18.58 21.25 -57.05
N MET A 148 -19.13 20.06 -56.76
CA MET A 148 -19.18 19.53 -55.38
C MET A 148 -17.83 19.00 -54.86
N ASP A 149 -16.82 18.86 -55.72
CA ASP A 149 -15.45 18.48 -55.37
C ASP A 149 -14.54 19.67 -55.03
N GLU A 150 -15.04 20.92 -55.08
CA GLU A 150 -14.24 22.13 -54.83
C GLU A 150 -13.77 22.26 -53.38
N ASP A 151 -14.43 21.60 -52.41
CA ASP A 151 -14.07 21.62 -50.99
C ASP A 151 -13.05 20.52 -50.58
N LYS A 152 -12.40 19.84 -51.54
CA LYS A 152 -11.29 18.89 -51.27
C LYS A 152 -9.91 19.55 -51.18
N ALA A 153 -9.83 20.84 -50.85
CA ALA A 153 -8.58 21.59 -50.67
C ALA A 153 -8.16 21.69 -49.19
#